data_AF-A0A537Z5I5-F1
#
_entry.id   AF-A0A537Z5I5-F1
#
_cell.length_a   1.000
_cell.length_b   1.000
_cell.length_c   1.000
_cell.angle_alpha   90.00
_cell.angle_beta   90.00
_cell.angle_gamma   90.00
#
_symmetry.space_group_name_H-M   'P 1'
#
loop_
_entity.id
_entity.type
_entity.pdbx_description
1 polymer ?
#
loop_
_entity_poly.entity_id
_entity_poly.type
_entity_poly.pdbx_seq_one_letter_code
_entity_poly.pdbx_strand_id
1 'polypeptide(L)'
;MWSVRLTDSQRDALRLLLDAQGELGPSLTGARESLDLARWDDLPEAQLPWDRVSELAGLQGIGEADVVWDLANGMPVRKPCVAKRTQPA
;
A
#
# COMPACT_ATOMS: atom_id res chain seq x y z
N MET A 1 9.30 10.82 -6.83
CA MET A 1 9.52 9.78 -5.80
C MET A 1 10.17 8.59 -6.50
N TRP A 2 11.35 8.16 -6.07
CA TRP A 2 12.08 7.06 -6.71
C TRP A 2 11.86 5.79 -5.90
N SER A 3 11.37 4.75 -6.56
CA SER A 3 11.28 3.40 -5.99
C SER A 3 12.41 2.58 -6.60
N VAL A 4 13.19 1.90 -5.77
CA VAL A 4 14.22 0.96 -6.23
C VAL A 4 13.76 -0.44 -5.85
N ARG A 5 13.79 -1.37 -6.80
CA ARG A 5 13.54 -2.79 -6.53
C ARG A 5 14.87 -3.45 -6.20
N LEU A 6 14.96 -4.03 -5.01
CA LEU A 6 16.09 -4.83 -4.56
C LEU A 6 15.65 -6.29 -4.47
N THR A 7 16.44 -7.20 -5.03
CA THR A 7 16.34 -8.63 -4.72
C THR A 7 16.64 -8.88 -3.24
N ASP A 8 16.22 -10.02 -2.68
CA ASP A 8 16.49 -10.35 -1.28
C ASP A 8 17.99 -10.31 -0.96
N SER A 9 18.83 -10.87 -1.83
CA SER A 9 20.29 -10.82 -1.66
C SER A 9 20.86 -9.40 -1.68
N GLN A 10 20.28 -8.49 -2.49
CA GLN A 10 20.70 -7.08 -2.52
C GLN A 10 20.25 -6.32 -1.26
N ARG A 11 19.05 -6.62 -0.76
CA ARG A 11 18.50 -6.06 0.49
C ARG A 11 19.35 -6.49 1.69
N ASP A 12 19.67 -7.78 1.77
CA ASP A 12 20.49 -8.36 2.83
C ASP A 12 21.92 -7.84 2.80
N ALA A 13 22.53 -7.75 1.60
CA ALA A 13 23.86 -7.16 1.45
C ALA A 13 23.88 -5.69 1.90
N LEU A 14 22.86 -4.90 1.53
CA LEU A 14 22.76 -3.50 1.93
C LEU A 14 22.54 -3.35 3.44
N ARG A 15 21.72 -4.21 4.05
CA ARG A 15 21.52 -4.27 5.50
C ARG A 15 22.85 -4.54 6.22
N LEU A 16 23.60 -5.54 5.77
CA LEU A 16 24.92 -5.88 6.33
C LEU A 16 25.94 -4.74 6.21
N LEU A 17 25.90 -3.99 5.11
CA LEU A 17 26.77 -2.82 4.92
C LEU A 17 26.40 -1.67 5.87
N LEU A 18 25.11 -1.41 6.09
CA LEU A 18 24.65 -0.42 7.08
C LEU A 18 24.99 -0.86 8.50
N ASP A 19 24.87 -2.16 8.80
CA ASP A 19 25.33 -2.76 10.05
C ASP A 19 26.82 -2.53 10.31
N ALA A 20 27.66 -2.78 9.31
CA ALA A 20 29.11 -2.66 9.42
C ALA A 20 29.58 -1.21 9.56
N GLN A 21 28.76 -0.22 9.16
CA GLN A 21 29.11 1.19 9.23
C GLN A 21 29.13 1.74 10.67
N GLY A 22 28.48 1.08 11.63
CA GLY A 22 28.49 1.49 13.04
C GLY A 22 27.45 2.57 13.36
N GLU A 23 27.86 3.78 13.75
CA GLU A 23 26.92 4.86 14.07
C GLU A 23 26.23 5.39 12.79
N LEU A 24 25.01 4.92 12.60
CA LEU A 24 24.12 5.40 11.55
C LEU A 24 23.47 6.71 12.01
N GLY A 25 23.68 7.78 11.24
CA GLY A 25 22.91 9.00 11.40
C GLY A 25 21.40 8.76 11.17
N PRO A 26 20.51 9.66 11.61
CA PRO A 26 19.06 9.46 11.63
C PRO A 26 18.46 9.04 10.28
N SER A 27 19.02 9.53 9.17
CA SER A 27 18.58 9.16 7.81
C SER A 27 18.90 7.70 7.44
N LEU A 28 20.05 7.18 7.88
CA LEU A 28 20.46 5.80 7.59
C LEU A 28 19.78 4.79 8.52
N THR A 29 19.45 5.22 9.75
CA THR A 29 18.60 4.43 10.66
C THR A 29 17.22 4.18 10.04
N GLY A 30 16.55 5.22 9.54
CA GLY A 30 15.25 5.07 8.88
C GLY A 30 15.32 4.27 7.58
N ALA A 31 16.41 4.40 6.81
CA ALA A 31 16.64 3.59 5.62
C ALA A 31 16.79 2.10 5.97
N ARG A 32 17.50 1.79 7.06
CA ARG A 32 17.68 0.42 7.55
C ARG A 32 16.37 -0.21 8.02
N GLU A 33 15.59 0.51 8.81
CA GLU A 33 14.25 0.05 9.24
C GLU A 33 13.34 -0.20 8.02
N SER A 34 13.43 0.67 7.01
CA SER A 34 12.69 0.50 5.77
C SER A 34 13.09 -0.77 5.01
N LEU A 35 14.38 -1.15 5.03
CA LEU A 35 14.85 -2.40 4.43
C LEU A 35 14.30 -3.62 5.18
N ASP A 36 14.16 -3.57 6.50
CA ASP A 36 13.54 -4.66 7.26
C ASP A 36 12.05 -4.83 6.95
N LEU A 37 11.37 -3.72 6.64
CA LEU A 37 9.95 -3.71 6.26
C LEU A 37 9.73 -3.99 4.77
N ALA A 38 10.77 -3.93 3.93
CA ALA A 38 10.67 -4.09 2.48
C ALA A 38 10.50 -5.55 2.01
N ARG A 39 10.05 -6.47 2.88
CA ARG A 39 9.78 -7.87 2.54
C ARG A 39 8.42 -8.06 1.85
N TRP A 40 8.12 -7.17 0.91
CA TRP A 40 6.83 -7.11 0.21
C TRP A 40 6.71 -8.24 -0.82
N ASP A 41 7.82 -8.81 -1.30
CA ASP A 41 7.81 -9.93 -2.25
C ASP A 41 7.35 -11.27 -1.60
N ASP A 42 7.45 -11.41 -0.27
CA ASP A 42 6.93 -12.58 0.46
C ASP A 42 5.44 -12.45 0.81
N LEU A 43 4.82 -11.31 0.51
CA LEU A 43 3.39 -11.15 0.72
C LEU A 43 2.65 -11.98 -0.34
N PRO A 44 1.64 -12.76 0.05
CA PRO A 44 0.86 -13.51 -0.92
C PRO A 44 0.23 -12.53 -1.91
N GLU A 45 0.15 -12.95 -3.17
CA GLU A 45 -0.64 -12.25 -4.18
C GLU A 45 -2.02 -11.95 -3.60
N ALA A 46 -2.43 -10.69 -3.73
CA ALA A 46 -3.65 -10.19 -3.12
C ALA A 46 -4.87 -10.89 -3.73
N GLN A 47 -5.46 -11.82 -2.97
CA GLN A 47 -6.64 -12.61 -3.35
C GLN A 47 -7.94 -11.85 -3.08
N LEU A 48 -7.99 -10.58 -3.47
CA LEU A 48 -9.24 -9.83 -3.42
C LEU A 48 -10.16 -10.29 -4.55
N PRO A 49 -11.49 -10.22 -4.36
CA PRO A 49 -12.44 -10.46 -5.43
C PRO A 49 -12.43 -9.25 -6.38
N TRP A 50 -11.40 -9.16 -7.23
CA TRP A 50 -11.15 -8.01 -8.10
C TRP A 50 -12.36 -7.65 -8.97
N ASP A 51 -13.09 -8.65 -9.47
CA ASP A 51 -14.34 -8.43 -10.22
C ASP A 51 -15.41 -7.67 -9.39
N ARG A 52 -15.48 -7.95 -8.08
CA ARG A 52 -16.37 -7.22 -7.17
C ARG A 52 -15.88 -5.84 -6.83
N VAL A 53 -14.57 -5.59 -6.86
CA VAL A 53 -14.00 -4.27 -6.55
C VAL A 53 -14.52 -3.22 -7.54
N SER A 54 -14.45 -3.51 -8.85
CA SER A 54 -14.91 -2.58 -9.89
C SER A 54 -16.43 -2.35 -9.84
N GLU A 55 -17.22 -3.40 -9.58
CA GLU A 55 -18.68 -3.27 -9.43
C GLU A 55 -19.03 -2.40 -8.22
N LEU A 56 -18.41 -2.66 -7.06
CA LEU A 56 -18.64 -1.92 -5.83
C LEU A 56 -18.19 -0.46 -5.95
N ALA A 57 -17.10 -0.19 -6.67
CA ALA A 57 -16.64 1.16 -6.95
C ALA A 57 -17.68 1.93 -7.78
N GLY A 58 -18.21 1.30 -8.83
CA GLY A 58 -19.28 1.86 -9.66
C GLY A 58 -20.59 2.11 -8.90
N LEU A 59 -21.02 1.15 -8.07
CA LEU A 59 -22.24 1.28 -7.28
C LEU A 59 -22.14 2.38 -6.21
N GLN A 60 -20.97 2.54 -5.60
CA GLN A 60 -20.75 3.48 -4.51
C GLN A 60 -20.31 4.87 -4.98
N GLY A 61 -19.81 4.98 -6.21
CA GLY A 61 -19.21 6.20 -6.74
C GLY A 61 -17.89 6.57 -6.05
N ILE A 62 -17.12 5.58 -5.60
CA ILE A 62 -15.80 5.76 -4.96
C ILE A 62 -14.70 5.10 -5.80
N GLY A 63 -13.43 5.37 -5.49
CA GLY A 63 -12.31 4.75 -6.19
C GLY A 63 -12.18 3.26 -5.83
N GLU A 64 -11.65 2.46 -6.76
CA GLU A 64 -11.35 1.04 -6.51
C GLU A 64 -10.41 0.85 -5.32
N ALA A 65 -9.46 1.77 -5.12
CA ALA A 65 -8.56 1.77 -3.96
C ALA A 65 -9.32 1.91 -2.63
N ASP A 66 -10.37 2.75 -2.58
CA ASP A 66 -11.22 2.90 -1.40
C ASP A 66 -12.02 1.61 -1.12
N VAL A 67 -12.51 0.95 -2.18
CA VAL A 67 -13.20 -0.35 -2.05
C VAL A 67 -12.26 -1.43 -1.53
N VAL A 68 -11.03 -1.51 -2.07
CA VAL A 68 -10.00 -2.44 -1.59
C VAL A 68 -9.71 -2.21 -0.11
N TRP A 69 -9.58 -0.95 0.30
CA TRP A 69 -9.36 -0.58 1.68
C TRP A 69 -10.53 -1.01 2.58
N ASP A 70 -11.77 -0.72 2.17
CA ASP A 70 -12.97 -1.10 2.92
C ASP A 70 -13.10 -2.63 3.06
N LEU A 71 -12.88 -3.38 1.97
CA LEU A 71 -12.93 -4.85 1.97
C LEU A 71 -11.83 -5.47 2.86
N ALA A 72 -10.60 -4.97 2.78
CA ALA A 72 -9.49 -5.45 3.60
C ALA A 72 -9.70 -5.23 5.10
N ASN A 73 -10.46 -4.19 5.47
CA ASN A 73 -10.79 -3.87 6.86
C ASN A 73 -12.13 -4.48 7.33
N GLY A 74 -12.77 -5.35 6.52
CA GLY A 74 -14.06 -5.95 6.84
C GLY A 74 -15.19 -4.92 7.01
N MET A 75 -15.03 -3.74 6.43
CA MET A 75 -16.01 -2.67 6.54
C MET A 75 -17.22 -2.97 5.64
N PRO A 76 -18.44 -2.63 6.09
CA PRO A 76 -19.62 -2.81 5.27
C PRO A 76 -19.52 -1.94 4.02
N VAL A 77 -20.02 -2.46 2.90
CA VAL A 77 -20.18 -1.70 1.65
C VAL A 77 -20.93 -0.41 1.95
N ARG A 78 -20.32 0.74 1.66
CA ARG A 78 -20.95 2.04 1.90
C ARG A 78 -22.18 2.13 1.01
N LYS A 79 -23.28 2.66 1.53
CA LYS A 79 -24.43 2.95 0.67
C LYS A 79 -24.02 4.10 -0.27
N PRO A 80 -24.43 4.08 -1.55
CA PRO A 80 -24.16 5.18 -2.46
C PRO A 80 -24.66 6.47 -1.81
N CYS A 81 -23.74 7.41 -1.57
CA CYS A 81 -24.13 8.76 -1.20
C CYS A 81 -24.72 9.38 -2.47
N VAL A 82 -26.04 9.57 -2.51
CA VAL A 82 -26.69 10.31 -3.58
C VAL A 82 -26.10 11.72 -3.53
N ALA A 83 -25.13 12.00 -4.41
CA ALA A 83 -24.58 13.32 -4.57
C ALA A 83 -25.74 14.28 -4.87
N LYS A 84 -26.04 15.16 -3.92
CA LYS A 84 -27.04 16.22 -4.13
C LYS A 84 -26.49 17.08 -5.27
N ARG A 85 -27.04 16.90 -6.48
CA ARG A 85 -26.84 17.81 -7.60
C ARG A 85 -27.25 19.20 -7.14
N THR A 86 -26.28 20.05 -6.86
CA THR A 86 -26.51 21.49 -6.70
C THR A 86 -27.01 22.00 -8.04
N GLN A 87 -28.31 22.34 -8.12
CA GLN A 87 -28.88 23.05 -9.26
C GLN A 87 -28.19 24.42 -9.38
N PRO A 88 -27.60 24.78 -10.54
CA PRO A 88 -27.25 26.16 -10.80
C PRO A 88 -28.55 26.97 -11.00
N ALA A 89 -28.57 28.15 -10.37
CA ALA A 89 -29.66 29.12 -10.34
C ALA A 89 -29.91 29.79 -11.70
#